data_AF-A0A3B0Q5M3-F1
#
_entry.id   AF-A0A3B0Q5M3-F1
#
_cell.length_a   1.000
_cell.length_b   1.000
_cell.length_c   1.000
_cell.angle_alpha   90.00
_cell.angle_beta   90.00
_cell.angle_gamma   90.00
#
_symmetry.space_group_name_H-M   'P 1'
#
loop_
_entity.id
_entity.type
_entity.pdbx_description
1 polymer ?
#
loop_
_entity_poly.entity_id
_entity_poly.type
_entity_poly.pdbx_seq_one_letter_code
_entity_poly.pdbx_strand_id
1 'polypeptide(L)' 'MILFLVLSPLFALVGDLFFSLTKRILDIKDFSNVLKGHGGILDRIDSISFVFVLFIILSLGIN' A
#
# COMPACT_ATOMS: atom_id res chain seq x y z
N MET A 1 -15.71 11.30 -6.50
CA MET A 1 -14.72 12.00 -5.65
C MET A 1 -14.95 11.78 -4.15
N ILE A 2 -16.15 12.00 -3.61
CA ILE A 2 -16.47 11.76 -2.19
C ILE A 2 -16.25 10.29 -1.78
N LEU A 3 -16.69 9.34 -2.63
CA LEU A 3 -16.50 7.90 -2.39
C LEU A 3 -15.02 7.51 -2.26
N PHE A 4 -14.16 8.06 -3.11
CA PHE A 4 -12.71 7.85 -3.05
C PHE A 4 -12.13 8.35 -1.72
N LEU A 5 -12.57 9.53 -1.28
CA LEU A 5 -12.09 10.17 -0.04
C LEU A 5 -12.41 9.32 1.19
N VAL A 6 -13.60 8.71 1.24
CA VAL A 6 -14.03 7.85 2.34
C VAL A 6 -13.38 6.46 2.30
N LEU A 7 -13.17 5.90 1.12
CA LEU A 7 -12.61 4.55 0.97
C LEU A 7 -11.08 4.51 1.06
N SER A 8 -10.39 5.59 0.68
CA SER A 8 -8.92 5.63 0.64
C SER A 8 -8.23 5.27 1.97
N PRO A 9 -8.69 5.70 3.17
CA PRO A 9 -8.02 5.35 4.43
C PRO A 9 -8.16 3.87 4.77
N LEU A 10 -9.31 3.26 4.43
CA LEU A 10 -9.54 1.83 4.63
C LEU A 10 -8.60 1.00 3.76
N PHE A 11 -8.46 1.36 2.48
CA PHE A 11 -7.56 0.67 1.56
C PHE A 11 -6.08 0.90 1.91
N ALA A 12 -5.72 2.08 2.42
CA ALA A 12 -4.37 2.33 2.91
C ALA A 12 -4.00 1.40 4.08
N LEU A 13 -4.90 1.25 5.06
CA LEU A 13 -4.70 0.35 6.19
C LEU A 13 -4.61 -1.11 5.74
N VAL A 14 -5.51 -1.55 4.85
CA VAL A 14 -5.48 -2.91 4.32
C VAL A 14 -4.18 -3.18 3.55
N GLY A 15 -3.70 -2.22 2.76
CA GLY A 15 -2.41 -2.33 2.06
C GLY A 15 -1.24 -2.49 3.02
N ASP A 16 -1.14 -1.62 4.02
CA ASP A 16 -0.08 -1.69 5.04
C ASP A 16 -0.06 -3.04 5.79
N LEU A 17 -1.24 -3.55 6.15
CA LEU A 17 -1.38 -4.87 6.78
C LEU A 17 -1.01 -6.01 5.83
N PHE A 18 -1.41 -5.94 4.55
CA PHE A 18 -1.10 -6.96 3.56
C PHE A 18 0.42 -7.10 3.35
N PHE A 19 1.12 -5.97 3.19
CA PHE A 19 2.57 -5.97 3.05
C PHE A 19 3.27 -6.41 4.33
N SER A 20 2.75 -6.01 5.50
CA SER A 20 3.26 -6.48 6.79
C SER A 20 3.10 -7.99 6.99
N LEU A 21 1.96 -8.58 6.59
CA LEU A 21 1.74 -10.03 6.62
C LEU A 21 2.67 -10.75 5.64
N THR A 22 2.84 -10.21 4.44
CA THR A 22 3.74 -10.77 3.42
C THR A 22 5.18 -10.84 3.95
N LYS A 23 5.65 -9.79 4.64
CA LYS A 23 6.94 -9.78 5.32
C LYS A 23 7.10 -10.92 6.34
N ARG A 24 6.05 -11.19 7.13
CA ARG A 24 6.04 -12.30 8.11
C ARG A 24 6.08 -13.67 7.45
N ILE A 25 5.39 -13.85 6.32
CA ILE A 25 5.40 -15.11 5.56
C ILE A 25 6.78 -15.39 4.97
N LEU A 26 7.46 -14.35 4.52
CA LEU A 26 8.81 -14.44 3.94
C LEU A 26 9.94 -14.44 4.98
N ASP A 27 9.61 -14.35 6.28
CA ASP A 27 10.55 -14.19 7.39
C ASP A 27 11.54 -13.02 7.21
N ILE A 28 11.08 -11.96 6.54
CA ILE A 28 11.84 -10.73 6.33
C ILE A 28 11.26 -9.58 7.13
N LYS A 29 12.10 -8.60 7.48
CA LYS A 29 11.67 -7.39 8.19
C LYS A 29 11.42 -6.20 7.27
N ASP A 30 12.26 -6.05 6.25
CA ASP A 30 12.20 -4.97 5.26
C ASP A 30 12.32 -5.59 3.87
N PHE A 31 11.58 -5.05 2.88
CA PHE A 31 11.60 -5.60 1.52
C PHE A 31 12.93 -5.37 0.80
N SER A 32 13.70 -4.37 1.23
CA SER A 32 15.04 -4.10 0.72
C SER A 32 15.82 -3.25 1.73
N ASN A 33 17.13 -3.15 1.56
CA ASN A 33 17.99 -2.29 2.38
C ASN A 33 18.66 -1.20 1.52
N VAL A 34 17.91 -0.65 0.56
CA VAL A 34 18.43 0.31 -0.43
C VAL A 34 18.89 1.59 0.24
N LEU A 35 18.18 2.05 1.28
CA LEU A 35 18.60 3.14 2.13
C LEU A 35 19.20 2.54 3.41
N LYS A 36 20.53 2.53 3.51
CA LYS A 36 21.25 2.00 4.68
C LYS A 36 20.65 2.55 5.99
N GLY A 37 19.91 1.71 6.70
CA GLY A 37 19.29 2.03 8.00
C GLY A 37 17.88 2.64 7.96
N HIS A 38 17.24 2.80 6.79
CA HIS A 38 15.89 3.39 6.66
C HIS A 38 14.82 2.43 6.13
N GLY A 39 15.18 1.15 5.93
CA GLY A 39 14.29 0.12 5.40
C GLY A 39 14.17 0.13 3.88
N GLY A 40 13.16 -0.57 3.36
CA GLY A 40 12.94 -0.70 1.94
C GLY A 40 12.14 0.46 1.34
N ILE A 41 12.40 0.78 0.07
CA ILE A 41 11.56 1.72 -0.68
C ILE A 41 10.11 1.22 -0.74
N LEU A 42 9.92 -0.10 -0.85
CA LEU A 42 8.60 -0.72 -0.90
C LEU A 42 7.81 -0.57 0.42
N ASP A 43 8.50 -0.51 1.57
CA ASP A 43 7.89 -0.22 2.89
C ASP A 43 7.40 1.24 3.02
N ARG A 44 7.60 2.08 2.00
CA ARG A 44 7.07 3.46 1.94
C ARG A 44 5.89 3.59 0.99
N ILE A 45 5.70 2.60 0.10
CA ILE A 45 4.71 2.63 -0.98
C ILE A 45 3.67 1.52 -0.75
N ASP A 46 3.80 0.71 0.30
CA ASP A 46 2.88 -0.34 0.73
C ASP A 46 1.46 0.19 0.94
N SER A 47 1.32 1.26 1.71
CA SER A 47 0.05 1.93 1.99
C SER A 47 -0.53 2.66 0.77
N ILE A 48 0.32 3.23 -0.10
CA ILE A 48 -0.12 3.95 -1.31
C ILE A 48 -0.54 2.99 -2.43
N SER A 49 0.06 1.80 -2.52
CA SER A 49 -0.20 0.85 -3.61
C SER A 49 -1.67 0.46 -3.72
N PHE A 50 -2.31 0.13 -2.60
CA PHE A 50 -3.73 -0.26 -2.60
C PHE A 50 -4.67 0.94 -2.83
N VAL A 51 -4.31 2.13 -2.35
CA VAL A 51 -5.05 3.37 -2.63
C VAL A 51 -4.99 3.73 -4.12
N PHE A 52 -3.84 3.51 -4.77
CA PHE A 52 -3.67 3.76 -6.18
C PHE A 52 -4.51 2.82 -7.05
N VAL A 53 -4.58 1.53 -6.70
CA VAL A 53 -5.47 0.56 -7.36
C VAL A 53 -6.93 0.98 -7.21
N LEU A 54 -7.35 1.39 -6.00
CA LEU A 54 -8.70 1.91 -5.76
C LEU A 54 -9.00 3.15 -6.62
N PHE A 55 -8.03 4.06 -6.77
CA PHE A 55 -8.17 5.25 -7.60
C PHE A 55 -8.40 4.89 -9.08
N ILE A 56 -7.62 3.97 -9.63
CA ILE A 56 -7.77 3.52 -11.02
C ILE A 56 -9.15 2.90 -11.25
N ILE A 57 -9.58 1.99 -10.36
CA ILE A 57 -10.88 1.31 -10.48
C ILE A 57 -12.02 2.32 -10.46
N LEU A 58 -11.99 3.26 -9.51
CA LEU A 58 -13.01 4.31 -9.41
C LEU A 58 -12.96 5.25 -10.62
N SER A 59 -11.78 5.63 -11.12
CA SER A 59 -11.66 6.52 -12.27
C SER A 59 -12.15 5.87 -13.56
N LEU A 60 -11.96 4.55 -13.73
CA LEU A 60 -12.44 3.82 -14.91
C LEU A 60 -13.96 3.60 -14.87
N GLY A 61 -14.53 3.35 -13.69
CA GLY A 61 -15.98 3.16 -13.54
C GLY A 61 -16.83 4.43 -13.59
N ILE A 62 -16.20 5.60 -13.67
CA ILE A 62 -16.88 6.92 -13.78
C ILE A 62 -16.95 7.41 -15.24
N ASN A 63 -16.26 6.76 -16.18
CA ASN A 63 -16.43 6.99 -17.64
C ASN A 63 -17.64 6.25 -18.18
#